data_AF-R8AVW7-F1
#
_entry.id   AF-R8AVW7-F1
#
_cell.length_a   1.000
_cell.length_b   1.000
_cell.length_c   1.000
_cell.angle_alpha   90.00
_cell.angle_beta   90.00
_cell.angle_gamma   90.00
#
_symmetry.space_group_name_H-M   'P 1'
#
loop_
_entity.id
_entity.type
_entity.pdbx_description
1 polymer ?
#
loop_
_entity_poly.entity_id
_entity_poly.type
_entity_poly.pdbx_seq_one_letter_code
_entity_poly.pdbx_strand_id
1 'polypeptide(L)' 'MSNITESAGLTDIAKYLKRMHGYSDAEALVEAKEVLAGFQDMSSHGIIKGWYFDAEGHLELLPNERIK' A
#
# COMPACT_ATOMS: atom_id res chain seq x y z
N MET A 1 5.83 -15.85 -13.07
CA MET A 1 4.66 -16.13 -12.22
C MET A 1 4.94 -15.52 -10.87
N SER A 2 4.53 -14.26 -10.66
CA SER A 2 4.77 -13.56 -9.41
C SER A 2 3.50 -13.66 -8.59
N ASN A 3 3.51 -14.54 -7.60
CA ASN A 3 2.47 -14.63 -6.59
C ASN A 3 2.42 -13.28 -5.87
N ILE A 4 1.46 -12.43 -6.23
CA ILE A 4 1.13 -11.23 -5.48
C ILE A 4 0.45 -11.72 -4.20
N THR A 5 1.24 -12.07 -3.20
CA THR A 5 0.75 -12.54 -1.89
C THR A 5 1.61 -11.99 -0.76
N GLU A 6 2.27 -10.87 -0.99
CA GLU A 6 2.91 -10.11 0.07
C GLU A 6 2.42 -8.68 -0.07
N SER A 7 1.41 -8.33 0.73
CA SER A 7 0.99 -6.94 0.88
C SER A 7 2.22 -6.10 1.14
N ALA A 8 2.38 -4.99 0.41
CA ALA A 8 3.54 -4.13 0.56
C ALA A 8 3.71 -3.74 2.03
N GLY A 9 4.89 -4.03 2.60
CA GLY A 9 5.20 -3.73 3.98
C GLY A 9 5.36 -2.23 4.21
N LEU A 10 5.31 -1.82 5.48
CA LEU A 10 5.48 -0.42 5.88
C LEU A 10 6.73 0.23 5.28
N THR A 11 7.85 -0.50 5.28
CA THR A 11 9.13 -0.03 4.75
C THR A 11 9.09 0.22 3.25
N ASP A 12 8.36 -0.59 2.50
CA ASP A 12 8.26 -0.47 1.04
C ASP A 12 7.33 0.69 0.66
N ILE A 13 6.23 0.88 1.40
CA ILE A 13 5.37 2.06 1.28
C ILE A 13 6.16 3.34 1.61
N ALA A 14 6.98 3.34 2.67
CA ALA A 14 7.83 4.49 3.00
C ALA A 14 8.84 4.81 1.90
N LYS A 15 9.53 3.80 1.34
CA LYS A 15 10.43 4.01 0.19
C LYS A 15 9.72 4.60 -1.02
N TYR A 16 8.51 4.12 -1.29
CA TYR A 16 7.68 4.64 -2.38
C TYR A 16 7.30 6.11 -2.15
N LEU A 17 6.79 6.46 -0.97
CA LEU A 17 6.41 7.84 -0.63
C LEU A 17 7.61 8.80 -0.66
N LYS A 18 8.76 8.35 -0.17
CA LYS A 18 10.02 9.08 -0.28
C LYS A 18 10.39 9.38 -1.73
N ARG A 19 10.27 8.39 -2.62
CA ARG A 19 10.59 8.56 -4.05
C ARG A 19 9.58 9.48 -4.76
N MET A 20 8.31 9.36 -4.43
CA MET A 20 7.23 10.08 -5.11
C MET A 20 7.09 11.54 -4.65
N HIS A 21 7.25 11.79 -3.35
CA HIS A 21 7.03 13.11 -2.74
C HIS A 21 8.31 13.82 -2.29
N GLY A 22 9.47 13.17 -2.37
CA GLY A 22 10.75 13.75 -1.92
C GLY A 22 10.88 13.86 -0.40
N TYR A 23 10.10 13.08 0.35
CA TYR A 23 10.10 13.10 1.82
C TYR A 23 11.43 12.65 2.43
N SER A 24 11.74 13.16 3.64
CA SER A 24 12.79 12.56 4.47
C SER A 24 12.38 11.16 4.94
N ASP A 25 13.34 10.35 5.40
CA ASP A 25 13.05 9.00 5.90
C ASP A 25 12.06 9.00 7.09
N ALA A 26 12.10 10.05 7.92
CA ALA A 26 11.18 10.19 9.04
C ALA A 26 9.76 10.53 8.58
N GLU A 27 9.61 11.50 7.68
CA GLU A 27 8.32 11.89 7.10
C GLU A 27 7.69 10.73 6.33
N ALA A 28 8.48 10.07 5.48
CA ALA A 28 8.01 8.93 4.70
C ALA A 28 7.51 7.77 5.58
N LEU A 29 8.15 7.54 6.74
CA LEU A 29 7.71 6.51 7.67
C LEU A 29 6.40 6.89 8.38
N VAL A 30 6.22 8.17 8.72
CA VAL A 30 4.97 8.66 9.34
C VAL A 30 3.82 8.50 8.35
N GLU A 31 3.98 9.02 7.14
CA GLU A 31 2.98 8.93 6.08
C GLU A 31 2.67 7.48 5.70
N ALA A 32 3.69 6.61 5.63
CA ALA A 32 3.49 5.20 5.33
C ALA A 32 2.66 4.48 6.40
N LYS A 33 2.74 4.87 7.67
CA LYS A 33 1.90 4.32 8.73
C LYS A 33 0.44 4.72 8.54
N GLU A 34 0.19 5.97 8.17
CA GLU A 34 -1.17 6.45 7.92
C GLU A 34 -1.79 5.77 6.70
N VAL A 35 -1.04 5.65 5.60
CA VAL A 35 -1.45 4.90 4.41
C VAL A 35 -1.76 3.44 4.74
N LEU A 36 -0.86 2.77 5.47
CA LEU A 36 -1.05 1.36 5.86
C LEU A 36 -2.28 1.18 6.76
N ALA A 37 -2.51 2.11 7.69
CA ALA A 37 -3.70 2.09 8.54
C ALA A 37 -4.98 2.25 7.71
N GLY A 38 -4.98 3.17 6.73
CA GLY A 38 -6.09 3.33 5.79
C GLY A 38 -6.36 2.06 4.98
N PHE A 39 -5.31 1.38 4.50
CA PHE A 39 -5.48 0.12 3.76
C PHE A 39 -6.03 -1.00 4.65
N GLN A 40 -5.56 -1.09 5.89
CA GLN A 40 -6.09 -2.05 6.86
C GLN A 40 -7.56 -1.78 7.18
N ASP A 41 -7.96 -0.52 7.34
CA ASP A 41 -9.36 -0.12 7.53
C ASP A 41 -10.21 -0.51 6.32
N MET A 42 -9.78 -0.16 5.11
CA MET A 42 -10.48 -0.52 3.88
C MET A 42 -10.59 -2.04 3.69
N SER A 43 -9.57 -2.79 4.07
CA SER A 43 -9.57 -4.26 4.04
C SER A 43 -10.54 -4.84 5.06
N SER A 44 -10.55 -4.31 6.29
CA SER A 44 -11.48 -4.68 7.36
C SER A 44 -12.94 -4.42 7.00
N HIS A 45 -13.20 -3.29 6.33
CA HIS A 45 -14.52 -2.95 5.77
C HIS A 45 -14.88 -3.74 4.50
N GLY A 46 -13.97 -4.60 4.02
CA GLY A 46 -14.20 -5.42 2.84
C GLY A 46 -14.25 -4.62 1.54
N ILE A 47 -13.74 -3.40 1.50
CA ILE A 47 -13.65 -2.54 0.31
C ILE A 47 -12.52 -3.05 -0.60
N ILE A 48 -11.38 -3.41 -0.02
CA ILE A 48 -10.23 -4.00 -0.73
C ILE A 48 -9.94 -5.40 -0.17
N LYS A 49 -9.34 -6.27 -1.00
CA LYS A 49 -8.79 -7.57 -0.59
C LYS A 49 -7.32 -7.44 -0.14
N GLY A 50 -6.65 -6.37 -0.55
CA GLY A 50 -5.24 -6.12 -0.26
C GLY A 50 -4.67 -4.97 -1.09
N TRP A 51 -3.36 -4.81 -1.06
CA TRP A 51 -2.60 -3.81 -1.81
C TRP A 51 -1.26 -4.41 -2.22
N TYR A 52 -0.67 -3.92 -3.31
CA TYR A 52 0.56 -4.47 -3.87
C TYR A 52 1.35 -3.43 -4.67
N PHE A 53 2.61 -3.73 -4.96
CA PHE A 53 3.36 -2.98 -5.97
C PHE A 53 3.23 -3.69 -7.32
N ASP A 54 2.82 -2.94 -8.34
CA ASP A 54 2.79 -3.45 -9.71
C ASP A 54 4.20 -3.59 -10.30
N ALA A 55 4.26 -4.02 -11.57
CA ALA A 55 5.54 -4.19 -12.28
C ALA A 55 6.29 -2.87 -12.52
N GLU A 56 5.61 -1.73 -12.45
CA GLU A 56 6.18 -0.40 -12.61
C GLU A 56 6.63 0.20 -11.26
N GLY A 57 6.26 -0.45 -10.15
CA GLY A 57 6.56 -0.02 -8.79
C GLY A 57 5.55 0.99 -8.25
N HIS A 58 4.35 1.04 -8.82
CA HIS A 58 3.23 1.82 -8.28
C HIS A 58 2.47 1.02 -7.24
N LEU A 59 2.03 1.72 -6.19
CA LEU A 59 1.25 1.13 -5.11
C LEU A 59 -0.22 1.07 -5.53
N GLU A 60 -0.69 -0.13 -5.82
CA GLU A 60 -2.05 -0.39 -6.30
C GLU A 60 -2.89 -1.11 -5.25
N LEU A 61 -4.21 -0.87 -5.28
CA LEU A 61 -5.18 -1.53 -4.42
C LEU A 61 -5.85 -2.69 -5.15
N LEU A 62 -5.98 -3.85 -4.49
CA LEU A 62 -6.81 -4.95 -4.98
C LEU A 62 -8.24 -4.74 -4.48
N PRO A 63 -9.19 -4.30 -5.33
CA PRO A 63 -10.56 -4.12 -4.89
C PRO A 63 -11.21 -5.46 -4.52
N ASN A 64 -12.15 -5.41 -3.58
CA ASN A 64 -12.97 -6.56 -3.28
C ASN A 64 -14.16 -6.63 -4.23
N GLU A 65 -14.09 -7.53 -5.21
CA GLU A 65 -15.15 -7.80 -6.20
C GLU A 65 -16.48 -8.30 -5.60
N ARG A 66 -16.58 -8.44 -4.26
CA ARG A 66 -17.83 -8.76 -3.57
C ARG A 66 -18.81 -7.60 -3.44
N ILE A 67 -18.37 -6.36 -3.69
CA ILE A 67 -19.27 -5.20 -3.68
C ILE A 67 -19.76 -4.99 -5.13
N LYS A 68 -20.92 -5.55 -5.43
CA LYS A 68 -21.66 -5.37 -6.69
C LYS A 68 -23.03 -4.80 -6.40
#